data_AF-F8DYS1-F1
#
_entry.id   AF-F8DYS1-F1
#
_cell.length_a   1.000
_cell.length_b   1.000
_cell.length_c   1.000
_cell.angle_alpha   90.00
_cell.angle_beta   90.00
_cell.angle_gamma   90.00
#
_symmetry.space_group_name_H-M   'P 1'
#
loop_
_entity.id
_entity.type
_entity.pdbx_description
1 polymer ?
#
loop_
_entity_poly.entity_id
_entity_poly.type
_entity_poly.pdbx_seq_one_letter_code
_entity_poly.pdbx_strand_id
1 'polypeptide(L)'
;MKTVSIIGPDGQRVRAVGEQLEHLSSSIALPGREFHVLVGAGPESRPDCVVAVAGEPTADNLRVVKAVIGAMGVVVLLPDAHGTAWPDIPGALRVSSVEEVAKVIRSLRVDMKRWFADAHRADAERLDRVRISVRLAGGRLSKECAQFEDVDAAHATFVAGLRHAVVRHGVRFPSVSLAPPEPPRGSGEAVSRLETWLPLVGALGAVAMGAGIGRAIGHVTIGLAMGILVAVVVVALRLKLHREHSARLRNGEVQQALQQHWAELVTQVVARLQMPRVTEQLRKLETTGIGAAR
;
A
#
# COMPACT_ATOMS: atom_id res chain seq x y z
N MET A 1 17.55 23.72 25.50
CA MET A 1 17.68 25.15 25.19
C MET A 1 17.43 25.31 23.71
N LYS A 2 16.51 26.19 23.28
CA LYS A 2 16.15 26.32 21.86
C LYS A 2 17.18 27.16 21.11
N THR A 3 17.43 26.90 19.83
CA THR A 3 18.25 27.76 18.96
C THR A 3 17.37 28.54 18.00
N VAL A 4 17.65 29.84 17.85
CA VAL A 4 16.87 30.74 16.98
C VAL A 4 17.83 31.40 16.00
N SER A 5 17.64 31.16 14.70
CA SER A 5 18.38 31.89 13.68
C SER A 5 17.67 33.19 13.32
N ILE A 6 18.42 34.28 13.22
CA ILE A 6 17.94 35.56 12.72
C ILE A 6 18.60 35.85 11.39
N ILE A 7 17.78 36.01 10.36
CA ILE A 7 18.21 36.24 8.98
C ILE A 7 17.53 37.48 8.42
N GLY A 8 18.16 38.10 7.42
CA GLY A 8 17.60 39.28 6.77
C GLY A 8 18.59 39.88 5.78
N PRO A 9 18.12 40.73 4.85
CA PRO A 9 18.97 41.37 3.86
C PRO A 9 19.88 42.45 4.47
N ASP A 10 19.48 43.06 5.59
CA ASP A 10 20.26 44.08 6.30
C ASP A 10 21.01 43.47 7.50
N GLY A 11 22.32 43.29 7.34
CA GLY A 11 23.17 42.70 8.37
C GLY A 11 23.41 43.58 9.61
N GLN A 12 23.17 44.89 9.55
CA GLN A 12 23.21 45.74 10.75
C GLN A 12 21.93 45.55 11.56
N ARG A 13 20.79 45.54 10.89
CA ARG A 13 19.49 45.36 11.53
C ARG A 13 19.31 43.96 12.11
N VAL A 14 19.75 42.93 11.40
CA VAL A 14 19.77 41.54 11.88
C VAL A 14 20.59 41.41 13.16
N ARG A 15 21.74 42.10 13.25
CA ARG A 15 22.53 42.16 14.49
C ARG A 15 21.81 42.89 15.61
N ALA A 16 21.24 44.06 15.35
CA ALA A 16 20.50 44.83 16.36
C ALA A 16 19.31 44.04 16.92
N VAL A 17 18.53 43.39 16.07
CA VAL A 17 17.43 42.51 16.49
C VAL A 17 17.96 41.32 17.28
N GLY A 18 19.09 40.73 16.87
CA GLY A 18 19.71 39.62 17.61
C GLY A 18 20.19 40.00 19.00
N GLU A 19 20.85 41.14 19.15
CA GLU A 19 21.29 41.66 20.45
C GLU A 19 20.09 41.93 21.37
N GLN A 20 19.03 42.55 20.85
CA GLN A 20 17.80 42.78 21.59
C GLN A 20 17.13 41.47 22.01
N LEU A 21 17.07 40.49 21.11
CA LEU A 21 16.43 39.21 21.36
C LEU A 21 17.23 38.35 22.37
N GLU A 22 18.57 38.40 22.34
CA GLU A 22 19.45 37.73 23.30
C GLU A 22 19.32 38.38 24.69
N HIS A 23 19.23 39.71 24.74
CA HIS A 23 18.97 40.44 25.99
C HIS A 23 17.60 40.07 26.58
N LEU A 24 16.56 40.00 25.74
CA LEU A 24 15.22 39.56 26.15
C LEU A 24 15.23 38.10 26.62
N SER A 25 15.99 37.21 25.97
CA SER A 25 16.14 35.81 26.41
C SER A 25 16.64 35.73 27.86
N SER A 26 17.61 36.59 28.19
CA SER A 26 18.26 36.64 29.51
C SER A 26 17.45 37.40 30.59
N SER A 27 16.61 38.37 30.21
CA SER A 27 15.97 39.30 31.15
C SER A 27 14.70 38.78 31.83
N ILE A 28 14.04 37.76 31.26
CA ILE A 28 12.81 37.17 31.80
C ILE A 28 13.01 35.67 31.93
N ALA A 29 13.87 35.27 32.87
CA ALA A 29 14.15 33.87 33.20
C ALA A 29 12.95 33.25 33.93
N LEU A 30 11.93 32.83 33.17
CA LEU A 30 11.08 31.72 33.60
C LEU A 30 11.89 30.44 33.36
N PRO A 31 12.19 29.63 34.39
CA PRO A 31 12.98 28.41 34.25
C PRO A 31 12.42 27.53 33.12
N GLY A 32 13.28 27.15 32.16
CA GLY A 32 12.91 26.29 31.03
C GLY A 32 12.37 27.00 29.78
N ARG A 33 12.44 28.33 29.68
CA ARG A 33 12.03 29.11 28.48
C ARG A 33 13.16 29.88 27.78
N GLU A 34 14.41 29.58 28.13
CA GLU A 34 15.60 30.16 27.51
C GLU A 34 15.82 29.65 26.08
N PHE A 35 16.27 30.55 25.23
CA PHE A 35 16.68 30.27 23.85
C PHE A 35 17.96 31.03 23.53
N HIS A 36 18.75 30.51 22.60
CA HIS A 36 20.02 31.09 22.17
C HIS A 36 19.89 31.62 20.74
N VAL A 37 20.37 32.84 20.53
CA VAL A 37 20.27 33.54 19.26
C VAL A 37 21.51 33.31 18.40
N LEU A 38 21.27 32.87 17.16
CA LEU A 38 22.27 32.68 16.12
C LEU A 38 22.07 33.74 15.04
N VAL A 39 22.94 34.76 15.02
CA VAL A 39 22.83 35.87 14.07
C VAL A 39 23.41 35.46 12.72
N GLY A 40 22.59 35.53 11.66
CA GLY A 40 23.01 35.23 10.29
C GLY A 40 23.29 33.75 10.02
N ALA A 41 22.87 32.85 10.91
CA ALA A 41 23.12 31.43 10.76
C ALA A 41 22.27 30.81 9.64
N GLY A 42 22.91 30.09 8.73
CA GLY A 42 22.24 29.41 7.63
C GLY A 42 21.61 28.07 8.05
N PRO A 43 20.97 27.38 7.09
CA PRO A 43 20.27 26.10 7.32
C PRO A 43 21.17 25.00 7.91
N GLU A 44 22.47 25.04 7.63
CA GLU A 44 23.48 24.10 8.15
C GLU A 44 23.58 24.12 9.68
N SER A 45 23.24 25.24 10.31
CA SER A 45 23.24 25.42 11.77
C SER A 45 22.04 24.76 12.45
N ARG A 46 21.05 24.27 11.68
CA ARG A 46 19.84 23.57 12.14
C ARG A 46 19.13 24.27 13.32
N PRO A 47 18.69 25.53 13.16
CA PRO A 47 17.99 26.25 14.21
C PRO A 47 16.59 25.65 14.46
N ASP A 48 16.09 25.70 15.69
CA ASP A 48 14.72 25.29 16.03
C ASP A 48 13.66 26.27 15.48
N CYS A 49 14.03 27.54 15.27
CA CYS A 49 13.16 28.59 14.75
C CYS A 49 13.96 29.58 13.88
N VAL A 50 13.34 30.10 12.83
CA VAL A 50 13.91 31.17 12.01
C VAL A 50 13.06 32.43 12.12
N VAL A 51 13.72 33.54 12.46
CA VAL A 51 13.17 34.89 12.45
C VAL A 51 13.76 35.61 11.24
N ALA A 52 12.91 36.01 10.31
CA ALA A 52 13.29 36.84 9.19
C ALA A 52 12.98 38.30 9.50
N VAL A 53 14.04 39.08 9.68
CA VAL A 53 14.00 40.54 9.75
C VAL A 53 13.91 41.02 8.31
N ALA A 54 12.73 41.42 7.90
CA ALA A 54 12.43 41.63 6.49
C ALA A 54 12.09 43.10 6.24
N GLY A 55 12.76 43.68 5.24
CA GLY A 55 12.42 45.02 4.75
C GLY A 55 11.12 45.03 3.95
N GLU A 56 11.06 45.85 2.91
CA GLU A 56 9.89 45.91 2.02
C GLU A 56 9.60 44.54 1.35
N PRO A 57 8.33 44.20 1.07
CA PRO A 57 7.93 42.93 0.45
C PRO A 57 8.26 42.90 -1.05
N THR A 58 9.54 42.98 -1.40
CA THR A 58 10.03 42.85 -2.77
C THR A 58 9.91 41.41 -3.26
N ALA A 59 9.93 41.20 -4.59
CA ALA A 59 9.86 39.87 -5.17
C ALA A 59 10.97 38.93 -4.66
N ASP A 60 12.17 39.46 -4.43
CA ASP A 60 13.30 38.69 -3.92
C ASP A 60 13.11 38.33 -2.44
N ASN A 61 12.69 39.27 -1.60
CA ASN A 61 12.38 39.01 -0.19
C ASN A 61 11.25 37.97 -0.03
N LEU A 62 10.23 38.03 -0.89
CA LEU A 62 9.16 37.03 -0.95
C LEU A 62 9.68 35.64 -1.33
N ARG A 63 10.64 35.53 -2.25
CA ARG A 63 11.26 34.25 -2.62
C ARG A 63 12.05 33.67 -1.45
N VAL A 64 12.83 34.50 -0.74
CA VAL A 64 13.59 34.04 0.44
C VAL A 64 12.64 33.54 1.52
N VAL A 65 11.59 34.29 1.85
CA VAL A 65 10.60 33.90 2.87
C VAL A 65 9.90 32.58 2.48
N LYS A 66 9.48 32.42 1.22
CA LYS A 66 8.89 31.17 0.73
C LYS A 66 9.87 29.99 0.79
N ALA A 67 11.14 30.21 0.45
CA ALA A 67 12.17 29.17 0.52
C ALA A 67 12.41 28.73 1.98
N VAL A 68 12.47 29.69 2.92
CA VAL A 68 12.60 29.40 4.35
C VAL A 68 11.39 28.66 4.87
N ILE A 69 10.17 29.04 4.49
CA ILE A 69 8.94 28.30 4.84
C ILE A 69 8.96 26.88 4.26
N GLY A 70 9.41 26.71 3.02
CA GLY A 70 9.54 25.38 2.42
C GLY A 70 10.52 24.47 3.17
N ALA A 71 11.58 25.04 3.74
CA ALA A 71 12.59 24.30 4.50
C ALA A 71 12.21 24.07 5.98
N MET A 72 11.64 25.08 6.64
CA MET A 72 11.42 25.11 8.10
C MET A 72 9.94 24.95 8.49
N GLY A 73 9.02 25.04 7.54
CA GLY A 73 7.57 24.98 7.74
C GLY A 73 6.95 26.29 8.25
N VAL A 74 7.66 27.05 9.09
CA VAL A 74 7.20 28.33 9.65
C VAL A 74 8.36 29.34 9.72
N VAL A 75 8.06 30.62 9.48
CA VAL A 75 8.99 31.74 9.70
C VAL A 75 8.29 32.87 10.46
N VAL A 76 8.99 33.47 11.42
CA VAL A 76 8.53 34.69 12.09
C VAL A 76 9.02 35.89 11.30
N LEU A 77 8.10 36.68 10.74
CA LEU A 77 8.41 37.90 9.99
C LEU A 77 8.32 39.10 10.91
N LEU A 78 9.44 39.81 11.06
CA LEU A 78 9.49 41.14 11.66
C LEU A 78 9.65 42.16 10.52
N PRO A 79 8.54 42.76 10.03
CA PRO A 79 8.57 43.74 8.96
C PRO A 79 9.03 45.11 9.46
N ASP A 80 9.53 45.91 8.54
CA ASP A 80 9.87 47.30 8.81
C ASP A 80 8.63 48.15 9.11
N ALA A 81 8.77 49.11 10.02
CA ALA A 81 7.70 50.02 10.44
C ALA A 81 7.19 50.97 9.32
N HIS A 82 7.85 50.99 8.17
CA HIS A 82 7.54 51.86 7.05
C HIS A 82 7.44 51.05 5.76
N GLY A 83 6.34 51.23 5.02
CA GLY A 83 6.41 51.10 3.56
C GLY A 83 5.31 50.28 2.90
N THR A 84 5.05 49.03 3.30
CA THR A 84 4.09 48.20 2.56
C THR A 84 3.68 46.96 3.34
N ALA A 85 2.38 46.63 3.32
CA ALA A 85 1.89 45.43 3.95
C ALA A 85 2.40 44.19 3.20
N TRP A 86 3.04 43.28 3.93
CA TRP A 86 3.39 41.97 3.38
C TRP A 86 2.13 41.23 2.88
N PRO A 87 2.19 40.43 1.80
CA PRO A 87 1.08 39.60 1.34
C PRO A 87 0.90 38.39 2.26
N ASP A 88 -0.33 37.91 2.44
CA ASP A 88 -0.59 36.75 3.31
C ASP A 88 0.07 35.50 2.72
N ILE A 89 1.01 34.92 3.47
CA ILE A 89 1.81 33.77 3.04
C ILE A 89 1.58 32.67 4.09
N PRO A 90 1.00 31.53 3.71
CA PRO A 90 0.86 30.40 4.61
C PRO A 90 2.21 30.00 5.22
N GLY A 91 2.27 29.92 6.55
CA GLY A 91 3.51 29.62 7.28
C GLY A 91 4.34 30.85 7.68
N ALA A 92 3.97 32.06 7.25
CA ALA A 92 4.59 33.30 7.73
C ALA A 92 3.79 33.90 8.90
N LEU A 93 4.36 33.86 10.11
CA LEU A 93 3.77 34.53 11.26
C LEU A 93 4.33 35.95 11.38
N ARG A 94 3.50 36.96 11.20
CA ARG A 94 3.91 38.37 11.30
C ARG A 94 3.81 38.86 12.73
N VAL A 95 4.82 39.60 13.14
CA VAL A 95 4.90 40.25 14.46
C VAL A 95 5.37 41.68 14.27
N SER A 96 5.00 42.57 15.19
CA SER A 96 5.27 44.01 15.06
C SER A 96 6.47 44.47 15.88
N SER A 97 7.01 43.63 16.76
CA SER A 97 8.10 43.98 17.67
C SER A 97 9.00 42.80 18.02
N VAL A 98 10.21 43.08 18.51
CA VAL A 98 11.16 42.05 18.95
C VAL A 98 10.66 41.35 20.23
N GLU A 99 9.88 42.05 21.05
CA GLU A 99 9.22 41.49 22.22
C GLU A 99 8.15 40.45 21.82
N GLU A 100 7.40 40.71 20.76
CA GLU A 100 6.47 39.73 20.20
C GLU A 100 7.19 38.54 19.58
N VAL A 101 8.32 38.76 18.89
CA VAL A 101 9.20 37.67 18.43
C VAL A 101 9.61 36.78 19.62
N ALA A 102 10.12 37.38 20.70
CA ALA A 102 10.51 36.65 21.90
C ALA A 102 9.32 35.90 22.53
N LYS A 103 8.14 36.51 22.57
CA LYS A 103 6.91 35.86 23.06
C LYS A 103 6.53 34.65 22.22
N VAL A 104 6.62 34.75 20.89
CA VAL A 104 6.37 33.66 19.94
C VAL A 104 7.38 32.54 20.12
N ILE A 105 8.68 32.84 20.22
CA ILE A 105 9.73 31.82 20.43
C ILE A 105 9.53 31.06 21.74
N ARG A 106 9.18 31.78 22.81
CA ARG A 106 8.86 31.17 24.10
C ARG A 106 7.61 30.31 24.03
N SER A 107 6.60 30.72 23.26
CA SER A 107 5.33 30.00 23.10
C SER A 107 5.37 28.90 22.05
N LEU A 108 6.38 28.89 21.16
CA LEU A 108 6.65 27.85 20.17
C LEU A 108 6.92 26.54 20.91
N ARG A 109 5.85 25.82 21.20
CA ARG A 109 5.90 24.43 21.62
C ARG A 109 5.43 23.64 20.42
N VAL A 110 6.17 22.58 20.09
CA VAL A 110 5.59 21.53 19.27
C VAL A 110 4.39 21.05 20.06
N ASP A 111 3.18 21.29 19.52
CA ASP A 111 1.98 20.73 20.10
C ASP A 111 2.05 19.22 19.88
N MET A 112 2.70 18.56 20.82
CA MET A 112 2.91 17.12 20.77
C MET A 112 1.57 16.39 20.68
N LYS A 113 0.49 16.92 21.28
CA LYS A 113 -0.84 16.31 21.17
C LYS A 113 -1.34 16.36 19.74
N ARG A 114 -1.23 17.50 19.06
CA ARG A 114 -1.61 17.63 17.65
C ARG A 114 -0.73 16.78 16.74
N TRP A 115 0.58 16.79 16.96
CA TRP A 115 1.52 15.95 16.20
C TRP A 115 1.27 14.46 16.41
N PHE A 116 0.97 14.02 17.63
CA PHE A 116 0.55 12.64 17.89
C PHE A 116 -0.76 12.31 17.16
N ALA A 117 -1.75 13.21 17.19
CA ALA A 117 -3.01 12.99 16.48
C ALA A 117 -2.81 12.87 14.97
N ASP A 118 -1.99 13.74 14.38
CA ASP A 118 -1.67 13.70 12.95
C ASP A 118 -0.81 12.48 12.59
N ALA A 119 0.13 12.07 13.46
CA ALA A 119 0.91 10.84 13.28
C ALA A 119 0.04 9.58 13.35
N HIS A 120 -0.93 9.52 14.28
CA HIS A 120 -1.89 8.41 14.32
C HIS A 120 -2.73 8.35 13.04
N ARG A 121 -3.20 9.51 12.54
CA ARG A 121 -3.95 9.59 11.29
C ARG A 121 -3.10 9.09 10.12
N ALA A 122 -1.85 9.56 10.01
CA ALA A 122 -0.93 9.14 8.97
C ALA A 122 -0.58 7.65 9.03
N ASP A 123 -0.38 7.10 10.24
CA ASP A 123 -0.14 5.67 10.46
C ASP A 123 -1.35 4.83 10.00
N ALA A 124 -2.58 5.26 10.33
CA ALA A 124 -3.82 4.60 9.91
C ALA A 124 -4.00 4.64 8.39
N GLU A 125 -3.85 5.82 7.78
CA GLU A 125 -3.94 5.98 6.33
C GLU A 125 -2.88 5.15 5.59
N ARG A 126 -1.64 5.13 6.09
CA ARG A 126 -0.57 4.33 5.50
C ARG A 126 -0.96 2.85 5.56
N LEU A 127 -1.47 2.37 6.68
CA LEU A 127 -1.91 0.97 6.84
C LEU A 127 -2.98 0.61 5.81
N ASP A 128 -3.97 1.46 5.63
CA ASP A 128 -5.02 1.22 4.66
C ASP A 128 -4.50 1.24 3.22
N ARG A 129 -3.60 2.18 2.87
CA ARG A 129 -2.92 2.18 1.56
C ARG A 129 -2.16 0.89 1.30
N VAL A 130 -1.42 0.38 2.29
CA VAL A 130 -0.67 -0.88 2.16
C VAL A 130 -1.62 -2.07 2.02
N ARG A 131 -2.68 -2.15 2.82
CA ARG A 131 -3.71 -3.20 2.74
C ARG A 131 -4.35 -3.26 1.35
N ILE A 132 -4.72 -2.10 0.80
CA ILE A 132 -5.27 -1.98 -0.56
C ILE A 132 -4.24 -2.45 -1.59
N SER A 133 -2.99 -1.98 -1.49
CA SER A 133 -1.92 -2.37 -2.42
C SER A 133 -1.66 -3.86 -2.43
N VAL A 134 -1.57 -4.50 -1.25
CA VAL A 134 -1.39 -5.95 -1.10
C VAL A 134 -2.58 -6.72 -1.67
N ARG A 135 -3.82 -6.27 -1.42
CA ARG A 135 -5.02 -6.89 -2.00
C ARG A 135 -5.03 -6.81 -3.53
N LEU A 136 -4.68 -5.67 -4.10
CA LEU A 136 -4.57 -5.50 -5.56
C LEU A 136 -3.44 -6.36 -6.15
N ALA A 137 -2.30 -6.47 -5.46
CA ALA A 137 -1.21 -7.35 -5.87
C ALA A 137 -1.64 -8.82 -5.84
N GLY A 138 -2.30 -9.26 -4.75
CA GLY A 138 -2.84 -10.61 -4.64
C GLY A 138 -3.85 -10.95 -5.76
N GLY A 139 -4.72 -10.01 -6.11
CA GLY A 139 -5.66 -10.18 -7.23
C GLY A 139 -4.98 -10.33 -8.59
N ARG A 140 -3.86 -9.62 -8.84
CA ARG A 140 -3.06 -9.81 -10.07
C ARG A 140 -2.31 -11.14 -10.06
N LEU A 141 -1.61 -11.44 -8.96
CA LEU A 141 -0.89 -12.70 -8.79
C LEU A 141 -1.80 -13.92 -8.95
N SER A 142 -3.01 -13.86 -8.41
CA SER A 142 -3.99 -14.94 -8.58
C SER A 142 -4.37 -15.17 -10.04
N LYS A 143 -4.48 -14.12 -10.87
CA LYS A 143 -4.77 -14.26 -12.30
C LYS A 143 -3.57 -14.77 -13.09
N GLU A 144 -2.37 -14.32 -12.76
CA GLU A 144 -1.13 -14.78 -13.38
C GLU A 144 -0.87 -16.25 -13.03
N CYS A 145 -1.01 -16.62 -11.75
CA CYS A 145 -0.80 -17.99 -11.28
C CYS A 145 -1.88 -18.96 -11.76
N ALA A 146 -3.07 -18.46 -12.12
CA ALA A 146 -4.12 -19.29 -12.71
C ALA A 146 -3.76 -19.84 -14.11
N GLN A 147 -2.70 -19.35 -14.75
CA GLN A 147 -2.25 -19.85 -16.07
C GLN A 147 -1.38 -21.10 -15.98
N PHE A 148 -0.92 -21.46 -14.78
CA PHE A 148 -0.08 -22.64 -14.57
C PHE A 148 -0.94 -23.90 -14.50
N GLU A 149 -0.54 -24.95 -15.22
CA GLU A 149 -1.19 -26.25 -15.17
C GLU A 149 -0.87 -27.01 -13.88
N ASP A 150 0.33 -26.80 -13.33
CA ASP A 150 0.78 -27.37 -12.06
C ASP A 150 0.29 -26.51 -10.88
N VAL A 151 -0.62 -27.08 -10.08
CA VAL A 151 -1.26 -26.46 -8.91
C VAL A 151 -0.25 -26.11 -7.83
N ASP A 152 0.74 -26.98 -7.59
CA ASP A 152 1.72 -26.77 -6.52
C ASP A 152 2.70 -25.66 -6.91
N ALA A 153 3.15 -25.65 -8.16
CA ALA A 153 3.97 -24.57 -8.70
C ALA A 153 3.21 -23.23 -8.71
N ALA A 154 1.92 -23.24 -9.09
CA ALA A 154 1.06 -22.06 -9.06
C ALA A 154 0.94 -21.50 -7.63
N HIS A 155 0.68 -22.37 -6.65
CA HIS A 155 0.53 -21.98 -5.25
C HIS A 155 1.85 -21.44 -4.67
N ALA A 156 2.98 -22.11 -4.91
CA ALA A 156 4.29 -21.67 -4.45
C ALA A 156 4.66 -20.29 -5.03
N THR A 157 4.40 -20.09 -6.32
CA THR A 157 4.66 -18.81 -7.02
C THR A 157 3.78 -17.69 -6.47
N PHE A 158 2.49 -17.97 -6.23
CA PHE A 158 1.57 -17.03 -5.62
C PHE A 158 2.05 -16.60 -4.22
N VAL A 159 2.43 -17.55 -3.36
CA VAL A 159 2.89 -17.27 -1.99
C VAL A 159 4.19 -16.46 -2.01
N ALA A 160 5.14 -16.80 -2.88
CA ALA A 160 6.39 -16.05 -3.04
C ALA A 160 6.14 -14.61 -3.50
N GLY A 161 5.27 -14.44 -4.51
CA GLY A 161 4.87 -13.12 -5.01
C GLY A 161 4.16 -12.28 -3.95
N LEU A 162 3.27 -12.89 -3.16
CA LEU A 162 2.56 -12.20 -2.08
C LEU A 162 3.51 -11.78 -0.96
N ARG A 163 4.47 -12.64 -0.58
CA ARG A 163 5.53 -12.28 0.38
C ARG A 163 6.34 -11.09 -0.10
N HIS A 164 6.78 -11.12 -1.37
CA HIS A 164 7.51 -10.01 -1.97
C HIS A 164 6.69 -8.72 -1.98
N ALA A 165 5.40 -8.79 -2.32
CA ALA A 165 4.51 -7.63 -2.32
C ALA A 165 4.36 -6.98 -0.93
N VAL A 166 4.31 -7.77 0.14
CA VAL A 166 4.27 -7.26 1.52
C VAL A 166 5.61 -6.63 1.93
N VAL A 167 6.73 -7.33 1.66
CA VAL A 167 8.07 -6.87 2.04
C VAL A 167 8.47 -5.58 1.31
N ARG A 168 8.03 -5.39 0.06
CA ARG A 168 8.26 -4.16 -0.71
C ARG A 168 7.76 -2.89 -0.01
N HIS A 169 6.74 -3.01 0.85
CA HIS A 169 6.21 -1.88 1.64
C HIS A 169 6.94 -1.69 2.98
N GLY A 170 8.03 -2.43 3.22
CA GLY A 170 8.79 -2.40 4.47
C GLY A 170 8.06 -3.06 5.64
N VAL A 171 7.14 -3.98 5.35
CA VAL A 171 6.30 -4.66 6.36
C VAL A 171 6.73 -6.11 6.48
N ARG A 172 6.79 -6.62 7.73
CA ARG A 172 7.06 -8.03 7.99
C ARG A 172 5.87 -8.87 7.55
N PHE A 173 6.14 -9.98 6.86
CA PHE A 173 5.08 -10.90 6.47
C PHE A 173 4.43 -11.54 7.73
N PRO A 174 3.08 -11.55 7.83
CA PRO A 174 2.40 -12.06 9.00
C PRO A 174 2.47 -13.59 9.09
N SER A 175 2.37 -14.13 10.31
CA SER A 175 2.25 -15.58 10.52
C SER A 175 0.85 -16.05 10.10
N VAL A 176 0.77 -16.64 8.91
CA VAL A 176 -0.42 -17.29 8.34
C VAL A 176 -0.05 -18.69 7.84
N SER A 177 -1.04 -19.58 7.77
CA SER A 177 -0.84 -20.87 7.11
C SER A 177 -0.65 -20.64 5.61
N LEU A 178 0.36 -21.28 5.04
CA LEU A 178 0.72 -21.19 3.62
C LEU A 178 0.71 -22.57 2.97
N ALA A 179 0.02 -23.53 3.60
CA ALA A 179 -0.14 -24.86 3.03
C ALA A 179 -1.09 -24.78 1.82
N PRO A 180 -0.83 -25.54 0.76
CA PRO A 180 -1.74 -25.61 -0.38
C PRO A 180 -3.11 -26.15 0.05
N PRO A 181 -4.19 -25.77 -0.66
CA PRO A 181 -5.52 -26.29 -0.36
C PRO A 181 -5.57 -27.80 -0.63
N GLU A 182 -6.25 -28.56 0.24
CA GLU A 182 -6.55 -29.96 -0.05
C GLU A 182 -7.41 -30.03 -1.33
N PRO A 183 -7.08 -30.90 -2.30
CA PRO A 183 -7.86 -31.02 -3.51
C PRO A 183 -9.28 -31.46 -3.17
N PRO A 184 -10.32 -30.91 -3.85
CA PRO A 184 -11.69 -31.34 -3.63
C PRO A 184 -11.78 -32.86 -3.83
N ARG A 185 -12.13 -33.58 -2.77
CA ARG A 185 -12.39 -35.03 -2.85
C ARG A 185 -13.63 -35.19 -3.71
N GLY A 186 -13.42 -35.61 -4.96
CA GLY A 186 -14.53 -35.91 -5.86
C GLY A 186 -15.48 -36.89 -5.18
N SER A 187 -16.78 -36.61 -5.26
CA SER A 187 -17.87 -37.53 -4.90
C SER A 187 -17.86 -38.74 -5.86
N GLY A 188 -16.84 -39.58 -5.72
CA GLY A 188 -16.49 -40.60 -6.69
C GLY A 188 -17.30 -41.89 -6.64
N GLU A 189 -18.34 -42.01 -5.81
CA GLU A 189 -18.85 -43.35 -5.46
C GLU A 189 -20.31 -43.67 -5.78
N ALA A 190 -21.10 -42.77 -6.35
CA ALA A 190 -22.52 -43.08 -6.63
C ALA A 190 -23.04 -42.69 -8.02
N VAL A 191 -22.18 -42.21 -8.92
CA VAL A 191 -22.61 -41.88 -10.28
C VAL A 191 -22.41 -43.09 -11.20
N SER A 192 -23.50 -43.86 -11.26
CA SER A 192 -24.07 -44.31 -12.53
C SER A 192 -23.44 -45.55 -13.19
N ARG A 193 -23.65 -46.71 -12.56
CA ARG A 193 -23.74 -47.99 -13.29
C ARG A 193 -24.79 -47.95 -14.41
N LEU A 194 -25.67 -46.96 -14.48
CA LEU A 194 -26.61 -46.74 -15.60
C LEU A 194 -25.98 -45.96 -16.78
N GLU A 195 -25.12 -44.96 -16.54
CA GLU A 195 -24.43 -44.21 -17.62
C GLU A 195 -23.42 -45.07 -18.37
N THR A 196 -22.89 -46.11 -17.73
CA THR A 196 -22.03 -47.09 -18.41
C THR A 196 -22.79 -47.87 -19.50
N TRP A 197 -24.12 -47.97 -19.44
CA TRP A 197 -24.95 -48.74 -20.37
C TRP A 197 -25.67 -47.90 -21.44
N LEU A 198 -25.78 -46.58 -21.24
CA LEU A 198 -26.33 -45.64 -22.23
C LEU A 198 -25.66 -45.67 -23.62
N PRO A 199 -24.33 -45.87 -23.78
CA PRO A 199 -23.74 -46.02 -25.12
C PRO A 199 -24.09 -47.36 -25.82
N LEU A 200 -24.52 -48.38 -25.06
CA LEU A 200 -24.86 -49.71 -25.58
C LEU A 200 -26.24 -49.72 -26.27
N VAL A 201 -27.16 -48.88 -25.81
CA VAL A 201 -28.50 -48.73 -26.41
C VAL A 201 -28.45 -48.03 -27.76
N GLY A 202 -27.53 -47.07 -27.96
CA GLY A 202 -27.30 -46.42 -29.25
C GLY A 202 -26.60 -47.30 -30.29
N ALA A 203 -25.77 -48.24 -29.85
CA ALA A 203 -25.05 -49.17 -30.73
C ALA A 203 -25.97 -50.16 -31.45
N LEU A 204 -27.11 -50.53 -30.84
CA LEU A 204 -28.13 -51.39 -31.46
C LEU A 204 -28.76 -50.76 -32.73
N GLY A 205 -28.91 -49.43 -32.78
CA GLY A 205 -29.43 -48.73 -33.97
C GLY A 205 -28.47 -48.74 -35.16
N ALA A 206 -27.16 -48.63 -34.91
CA ALA A 206 -26.13 -48.67 -35.95
C ALA A 206 -25.96 -50.09 -36.55
N VAL A 207 -26.09 -51.13 -35.72
CA VAL A 207 -26.08 -52.53 -36.17
C VAL A 207 -27.30 -52.84 -37.05
N ALA A 208 -28.48 -52.30 -36.72
CA ALA A 208 -29.69 -52.46 -37.52
C ALA A 208 -29.61 -51.76 -38.89
N MET A 209 -29.02 -50.55 -38.97
CA MET A 209 -28.78 -49.87 -40.25
C MET A 209 -27.74 -50.57 -41.13
N GLY A 210 -26.64 -51.09 -40.55
CA GLY A 210 -25.61 -51.82 -41.29
C GLY A 210 -26.13 -53.14 -41.91
N ALA A 211 -27.01 -53.84 -41.20
CA ALA A 211 -27.67 -55.04 -41.72
C ALA A 211 -28.64 -54.73 -42.89
N GLY A 212 -29.32 -53.58 -42.86
CA GLY A 212 -30.22 -53.14 -43.93
C GLY A 212 -29.47 -52.83 -45.25
N ILE A 213 -28.34 -52.13 -45.17
CA ILE A 213 -27.52 -51.77 -46.33
C ILE A 213 -26.80 -53.01 -46.90
N GLY A 214 -26.31 -53.91 -46.04
CA GLY A 214 -25.67 -55.16 -46.48
C GLY A 214 -26.62 -56.11 -47.22
N ARG A 215 -27.92 -56.06 -46.91
CA ARG A 215 -28.95 -56.86 -47.59
C ARG A 215 -29.27 -56.35 -49.00
N ALA A 216 -29.14 -55.04 -49.25
CA ALA A 216 -29.35 -54.43 -50.56
C ALA A 216 -28.22 -54.73 -51.57
N ILE A 217 -27.02 -55.08 -51.08
CA ILE A 217 -25.81 -55.34 -51.90
C ILE A 217 -25.50 -56.85 -51.99
N GLY A 218 -26.31 -57.71 -51.37
CA GLY A 218 -26.15 -59.17 -51.40
C GLY A 218 -25.07 -59.74 -50.49
N HIS A 219 -24.41 -58.90 -49.68
CA HIS A 219 -23.31 -59.29 -48.77
C HIS A 219 -23.57 -58.79 -47.34
N VAL A 220 -24.52 -59.46 -46.66
CA VAL A 220 -24.99 -59.11 -45.32
C VAL A 220 -23.88 -59.14 -44.26
N THR A 221 -22.95 -60.08 -44.37
CA THR A 221 -21.83 -60.24 -43.43
C THR A 221 -20.86 -59.05 -43.46
N ILE A 222 -20.59 -58.50 -44.65
CA ILE A 222 -19.72 -57.32 -44.82
C ILE A 222 -20.40 -56.08 -44.26
N GLY A 223 -21.70 -55.89 -44.53
CA GLY A 223 -22.48 -54.77 -43.98
C GLY A 223 -22.58 -54.80 -42.45
N LEU A 224 -22.74 -55.99 -41.86
CA LEU A 224 -22.74 -56.17 -40.41
C LEU A 224 -21.38 -55.84 -39.78
N ALA A 225 -20.29 -56.34 -40.36
CA ALA A 225 -18.93 -56.09 -39.86
C ALA A 225 -18.60 -54.59 -39.89
N MET A 226 -18.98 -53.89 -40.96
CA MET A 226 -18.78 -52.44 -41.09
C MET A 226 -19.64 -51.65 -40.08
N GLY A 227 -20.90 -52.06 -39.88
CA GLY A 227 -21.78 -51.46 -38.87
C GLY A 227 -21.26 -51.60 -37.44
N ILE A 228 -20.70 -52.76 -37.10
CA ILE A 228 -20.06 -53.01 -35.79
C ILE A 228 -18.81 -52.14 -35.64
N LEU A 229 -17.97 -52.05 -36.68
CA LEU A 229 -16.75 -51.22 -36.65
C LEU A 229 -17.09 -49.75 -36.40
N VAL A 230 -18.08 -49.20 -37.11
CA VAL A 230 -18.55 -47.82 -36.93
C VAL A 230 -19.11 -47.61 -35.52
N ALA A 231 -19.90 -48.55 -35.00
CA ALA A 231 -20.43 -48.47 -33.64
C ALA A 231 -19.30 -48.42 -32.59
N VAL A 232 -18.27 -49.27 -32.72
CA VAL A 232 -17.10 -49.27 -31.83
C VAL A 232 -16.35 -47.94 -31.90
N VAL A 233 -16.13 -47.39 -33.10
CA VAL A 233 -15.45 -46.10 -33.28
C VAL A 233 -16.25 -44.96 -32.64
N VAL A 234 -17.57 -44.91 -32.84
CA VAL A 234 -18.43 -43.87 -32.25
C VAL A 234 -18.45 -43.95 -30.72
N VAL A 235 -18.52 -45.16 -30.16
CA VAL A 235 -18.46 -45.38 -28.70
C VAL A 235 -17.11 -44.95 -28.14
N ALA A 236 -16.01 -45.30 -28.81
CA ALA A 236 -14.67 -44.88 -28.42
C ALA A 236 -14.50 -43.34 -28.46
N LEU A 237 -15.03 -42.68 -29.49
CA LEU A 237 -15.01 -41.22 -29.61
C LEU A 237 -15.83 -40.56 -28.49
N ARG A 238 -17.03 -41.06 -28.19
CA ARG A 238 -17.86 -40.55 -27.09
C ARG A 238 -17.19 -40.73 -25.74
N LEU A 239 -16.57 -41.86 -25.49
CA LEU A 239 -15.81 -42.11 -24.26
C LEU A 239 -14.63 -41.15 -24.12
N LYS A 240 -13.90 -40.89 -25.21
CA LYS A 240 -12.80 -39.92 -25.22
C LYS A 240 -13.30 -38.51 -24.92
N LEU A 241 -14.34 -38.05 -25.63
CA LEU A 241 -14.92 -36.72 -25.41
C LEU A 241 -15.48 -36.56 -23.99
N HIS A 242 -16.12 -37.59 -23.45
CA HIS A 242 -16.65 -37.57 -22.08
C HIS A 242 -15.55 -37.55 -21.02
N ARG A 243 -14.45 -38.30 -21.24
CA ARG A 243 -13.27 -38.25 -20.38
C ARG A 243 -12.59 -36.88 -20.42
N GLU A 244 -12.44 -36.31 -21.62
CA GLU A 244 -11.87 -34.97 -21.79
C GLU A 244 -12.76 -33.90 -21.15
N HIS A 245 -14.07 -33.98 -21.29
CA HIS A 245 -15.01 -33.05 -20.67
C HIS A 245 -14.98 -33.15 -19.14
N SER A 246 -14.95 -34.37 -18.60
CA SER A 246 -14.86 -34.61 -17.16
C SER A 246 -13.51 -34.13 -16.58
N ALA A 247 -12.41 -34.32 -17.31
CA ALA A 247 -11.10 -33.80 -16.91
C ALA A 247 -11.08 -32.26 -16.87
N ARG A 248 -11.69 -31.60 -17.85
CA ARG A 248 -11.81 -30.13 -17.89
C ARG A 248 -12.65 -29.59 -16.73
N LEU A 249 -13.75 -30.25 -16.39
CA LEU A 249 -14.61 -29.86 -15.26
C LEU A 249 -13.85 -29.98 -13.93
N ARG A 250 -13.18 -31.11 -13.69
CA ARG A 250 -12.37 -31.31 -12.47
C ARG A 250 -11.24 -30.29 -12.37
N ASN A 251 -10.56 -30.00 -13.47
CA ASN A 251 -9.51 -28.97 -13.48
C ASN A 251 -10.08 -27.58 -13.17
N GLY A 252 -11.27 -27.27 -13.70
CA GLY A 252 -11.98 -26.03 -13.39
C GLY A 252 -12.36 -25.91 -11.90
N GLU A 253 -12.86 -26.98 -11.30
CA GLU A 253 -13.20 -27.03 -9.86
C GLU A 253 -11.96 -26.84 -8.98
N VAL A 254 -10.85 -27.52 -9.31
CA VAL A 254 -9.56 -27.38 -8.60
C VAL A 254 -9.05 -25.95 -8.71
N GLN A 255 -9.10 -25.34 -9.89
CA GLN A 255 -8.65 -23.99 -10.12
C GLN A 255 -9.52 -22.95 -9.39
N GLN A 256 -10.83 -23.17 -9.32
CA GLN A 256 -11.75 -22.32 -8.57
C GLN A 256 -11.50 -22.43 -7.06
N ALA A 257 -11.31 -23.64 -6.53
CA ALA A 257 -10.96 -23.87 -5.12
C ALA A 257 -9.64 -23.19 -4.75
N LEU A 258 -8.64 -23.27 -5.64
CA LEU A 258 -7.34 -22.62 -5.47
C LEU A 258 -7.47 -21.08 -5.43
N GLN A 259 -8.26 -20.49 -6.34
CA GLN A 259 -8.52 -19.05 -6.34
C GLN A 259 -9.25 -18.57 -5.08
N GLN A 260 -10.23 -19.34 -4.61
CA GLN A 260 -10.93 -19.06 -3.35
C GLN A 260 -9.94 -19.09 -2.17
N HIS A 261 -9.10 -20.12 -2.11
CA HIS A 261 -8.06 -20.23 -1.10
C HIS A 261 -7.07 -19.06 -1.13
N TRP A 262 -6.63 -18.63 -2.32
CA TRP A 262 -5.75 -17.46 -2.46
C TRP A 262 -6.42 -16.16 -2.01
N ALA A 263 -7.71 -15.97 -2.31
CA ALA A 263 -8.47 -14.82 -1.84
C ALA A 263 -8.61 -14.80 -0.31
N GLU A 264 -8.82 -15.97 0.29
CA GLU A 264 -8.83 -16.14 1.74
C GLU A 264 -7.45 -15.79 2.33
N LEU A 265 -6.38 -16.36 1.77
CA LEU A 265 -5.00 -16.13 2.24
C LEU A 265 -4.64 -14.64 2.17
N VAL A 266 -4.97 -13.95 1.08
CA VAL A 266 -4.78 -12.50 0.96
C VAL A 266 -5.55 -11.76 2.05
N THR A 267 -6.78 -12.16 2.34
CA THR A 267 -7.60 -11.54 3.38
C THR A 267 -7.01 -11.77 4.77
N GLN A 268 -6.54 -12.99 5.06
CA GLN A 268 -5.85 -13.32 6.31
C GLN A 268 -4.54 -12.52 6.47
N VAL A 269 -3.74 -12.41 5.41
CA VAL A 269 -2.52 -11.59 5.40
C VAL A 269 -2.85 -10.14 5.69
N VAL A 270 -3.78 -9.54 4.92
CA VAL A 270 -4.19 -8.13 5.05
C VAL A 270 -4.74 -7.81 6.44
N ALA A 271 -5.53 -8.71 7.03
CA ALA A 271 -6.08 -8.56 8.37
C ALA A 271 -4.99 -8.56 9.45
N ARG A 272 -3.91 -9.32 9.25
CA ARG A 272 -2.80 -9.47 10.22
C ARG A 272 -1.60 -8.56 9.93
N LEU A 273 -1.66 -7.71 8.91
CA LEU A 273 -0.58 -6.74 8.63
C LEU A 273 -0.40 -5.78 9.81
N GLN A 274 0.82 -5.75 10.34
CA GLN A 274 1.25 -4.80 11.36
C GLN A 274 2.34 -3.92 10.77
N MET A 275 2.15 -2.60 10.83
CA MET A 275 3.14 -1.65 10.37
C MET A 275 3.88 -1.00 11.53
N PRO A 276 5.20 -0.76 11.39
CA PRO A 276 5.93 0.10 12.31
C PRO A 276 5.27 1.47 12.37
N ARG A 277 4.88 1.90 13.57
CA ARG A 277 4.13 3.14 13.80
C ARG A 277 5.10 4.29 14.03
N VAL A 278 4.94 5.39 13.28
CA VAL A 278 5.69 6.63 13.52
C VAL A 278 5.37 7.18 14.90
N THR A 279 4.14 6.99 15.36
CA THR A 279 3.68 7.33 16.71
C THR A 279 4.57 6.76 17.81
N GLU A 280 5.03 5.52 17.69
CA GLU A 280 5.89 4.88 18.70
C GLU A 280 7.29 5.52 18.73
N GLN A 281 7.79 5.95 17.58
CA GLN A 281 9.06 6.68 17.49
C GLN A 281 8.93 8.08 18.10
N LEU A 282 7.82 8.78 17.85
CA LEU A 282 7.51 10.06 18.49
C LEU A 282 7.39 9.94 20.02
N ARG A 283 6.77 8.85 20.51
CA ARG A 283 6.70 8.58 21.96
C ARG A 283 8.09 8.38 22.57
N LYS A 284 8.99 7.67 21.87
CA LYS A 284 10.39 7.54 22.31
C LYS A 284 11.10 8.89 22.39
N LEU A 285 10.86 9.78 21.41
CA LEU A 285 11.41 11.14 21.38
C LEU A 285 10.86 12.03 22.51
N GLU A 286 9.58 11.89 22.86
CA GLU A 286 8.98 12.54 24.02
C GLU A 286 9.66 12.08 25.32
N THR A 287 9.83 10.77 25.51
CA THR A 287 10.47 10.19 26.71
C THR A 287 11.97 10.48 26.81
N THR A 288 12.65 10.77 25.70
CA THR A 288 14.08 11.14 25.68
C THR A 288 14.33 12.64 25.84
N GLY A 289 13.28 13.43 26.12
CA GLY A 289 13.42 14.80 26.64
C GLY A 289 13.19 15.92 25.64
N ILE A 290 12.86 15.64 24.38
CA ILE A 290 12.48 16.69 23.42
C ILE A 290 11.08 17.25 23.74
N GLY A 291 10.24 16.49 24.47
CA GLY A 291 8.89 16.90 24.89
C GLY A 291 8.75 17.31 26.37
N ALA A 292 9.81 17.24 27.17
CA ALA A 292 9.73 17.42 28.63
C ALA A 292 9.71 18.89 29.10
N ALA A 293 9.39 19.84 28.23
CA ALA A 293 8.94 21.15 28.68
C ALA A 293 7.45 21.03 29.00
N ARG A 294 7.12 20.68 30.26
CA ARG A 294 5.82 21.05 30.84
C ARG A 294 5.78 22.55 31.07
#